data_AF-A0A9X4PE06-F1
#
_entry.id   AF-A0A9X4PE06-F1
#
_cell.length_a   1.000
_cell.length_b   1.000
_cell.length_c   1.000
_cell.angle_alpha   90.00
_cell.angle_beta   90.00
_cell.angle_gamma   90.00
#
_symmetry.space_group_name_H-M   'P 1'
#
loop_
_entity.id
_entity.type
_entity.pdbx_description
1 polymer ?
#
loop_
_entity_poly.entity_id
_entity_poly.type
_entity_poly.pdbx_seq_one_letter_code
_entity_poly.pdbx_strand_id
1 'polypeptide(L)' 'MALQACPECRKKISSSVAHCPHCGFSFDSANLAKYQQLMEQRRLQNAEINKKSTKLHLIWLVIFAVILLFMGWWHN' A
#
# COMPACT_ATOMS: atom_id res chain seq x y z
N MET A 1 -24.83 -14.48 -16.78
CA MET A 1 -23.94 -15.00 -15.73
C MET A 1 -22.88 -13.94 -15.43
N ALA A 2 -22.90 -13.34 -14.24
CA ALA A 2 -21.92 -12.32 -13.84
C ALA A 2 -20.63 -12.99 -13.39
N LEU A 3 -19.52 -12.66 -14.06
CA LEU A 3 -18.17 -13.09 -13.70
C LEU A 3 -17.57 -12.05 -12.75
N GLN A 4 -17.04 -12.49 -11.61
CA GLN A 4 -16.30 -11.66 -10.66
C GLN A 4 -14.82 -12.02 -10.66
N ALA A 5 -13.95 -11.07 -10.30
CA ALA A 5 -12.53 -11.34 -10.12
C ALA A 5 -12.26 -11.82 -8.69
N CYS A 6 -11.50 -12.91 -8.54
CA CYS A 6 -11.07 -13.35 -7.21
C CYS A 6 -10.17 -12.29 -6.55
N PRO A 7 -10.42 -11.89 -5.28
CA PRO A 7 -9.64 -10.85 -4.60
C PRO A 7 -8.17 -11.26 -4.37
N GLU A 8 -7.88 -12.56 -4.31
CA GLU A 8 -6.52 -13.06 -4.09
C GLU A 8 -5.74 -13.23 -5.39
N CYS A 9 -6.26 -14.02 -6.34
CA CYS A 9 -5.55 -14.41 -7.56
C CYS A 9 -5.93 -13.60 -8.82
N ARG A 10 -6.94 -12.71 -8.72
CA ARG A 10 -7.47 -11.87 -9.81
C ARG A 10 -7.99 -12.61 -11.06
N LYS A 11 -8.10 -13.94 -11.02
CA LYS A 11 -8.73 -14.72 -12.09
C LYS A 11 -10.24 -14.54 -12.08
N LYS A 12 -10.85 -14.56 -13.27
CA LYS A 12 -12.31 -14.45 -13.45
C LYS A 12 -12.97 -15.76 -13.03
N ILE A 13 -13.98 -15.68 -12.16
CA ILE A 13 -14.74 -16.81 -11.64
C ILE A 13 -16.23 -16.50 -11.69
N SER A 14 -17.07 -17.54 -11.62
CA SER A 14 -18.50 -17.34 -11.43
C SER A 14 -18.78 -16.69 -10.07
N SER A 15 -19.79 -15.83 -10.01
CA SER A 15 -20.26 -15.19 -8.77
C SER A 15 -20.85 -16.16 -7.75
N SER A 16 -21.17 -17.40 -8.16
CA SER A 16 -21.86 -18.40 -7.35
C SER A 16 -20.95 -19.45 -6.68
N VAL A 17 -19.62 -19.37 -6.85
CA VAL A 17 -18.72 -20.41 -6.33
C VAL A 17 -18.34 -20.09 -4.88
N ALA A 18 -18.46 -21.07 -3.98
CA ALA A 18 -18.06 -20.92 -2.57
C ALA A 18 -16.53 -20.81 -2.40
N HIS A 19 -15.76 -21.43 -3.29
CA HIS A 19 -14.29 -21.43 -3.25
C HIS A 19 -13.70 -21.13 -4.63
N CYS A 20 -12.63 -20.35 -4.68
CA CYS A 20 -11.96 -20.08 -5.95
C CYS A 20 -11.25 -21.36 -6.45
N PRO A 21 -11.57 -21.88 -7.64
CA PRO A 21 -10.96 -23.12 -8.17
C PRO A 21 -9.47 -22.96 -8.53
N HIS A 22 -8.94 -21.74 -8.50
CA HIS A 22 -7.56 -21.47 -8.89
C HIS A 22 -6.59 -21.24 -7.73
N CYS A 23 -7.08 -20.80 -6.57
CA CYS A 23 -6.24 -20.49 -5.40
C CYS A 23 -6.78 -21.06 -4.09
N GLY A 24 -8.04 -21.53 -4.06
CA GLY A 24 -8.67 -22.06 -2.86
C GLY A 24 -9.35 -21.02 -1.97
N PHE A 25 -9.33 -19.73 -2.33
CA PHE A 25 -9.97 -18.68 -1.53
C PHE A 25 -11.46 -18.94 -1.27
N SER A 26 -11.86 -18.96 0.01
CA SER A 26 -13.25 -19.11 0.43
C SER A 26 -14.00 -17.77 0.40
N PHE A 27 -15.18 -17.76 -0.22
CA PHE A 27 -16.05 -16.57 -0.33
C PHE A 27 -17.02 -16.41 0.86
N ASP A 28 -16.76 -17.10 1.97
CA ASP A 28 -17.54 -16.94 3.19
C ASP A 28 -17.42 -15.51 3.74
N SER A 29 -18.49 -15.02 4.35
CA SER A 29 -18.56 -13.66 4.90
C SER A 29 -17.40 -13.34 5.85
N ALA A 30 -17.00 -14.30 6.69
CA ALA A 30 -15.87 -14.15 7.60
C ALA A 30 -14.52 -13.99 6.88
N ASN A 31 -14.27 -14.80 5.84
CA ASN A 31 -13.03 -14.72 5.05
C ASN A 31 -12.96 -13.44 4.23
N LEU A 32 -14.10 -13.02 3.67
CA LEU A 32 -14.20 -11.77 2.92
C LEU A 32 -13.94 -10.55 3.80
N ALA A 33 -14.55 -10.51 5.00
CA ALA A 33 -14.33 -9.45 5.98
C ALA A 33 -12.87 -9.41 6.46
N LYS A 34 -12.28 -10.57 6.75
CA LYS A 34 -10.86 -10.69 7.11
C LYS A 34 -9.95 -10.17 6.00
N TYR A 35 -10.22 -10.53 4.75
CA TYR A 35 -9.46 -10.02 3.60
C TYR A 35 -9.54 -8.49 3.49
N GLN A 36 -10.75 -7.92 3.60
CA GLN A 36 -10.96 -6.48 3.58
C GLN A 36 -10.18 -5.77 4.71
N GLN A 37 -10.22 -6.32 5.92
CA GLN A 37 -9.46 -5.80 7.06
C GLN A 37 -7.95 -5.83 6.80
N LEU A 38 -7.42 -6.93 6.25
CA LEU A 38 -5.99 -7.03 5.91
C LEU A 38 -5.57 -5.98 4.87
N MET A 39 -6.44 -5.69 3.89
CA MET A 39 -6.17 -4.65 2.89
C MET A 39 -6.22 -3.25 3.51
N GLU A 40 -7.16 -2.98 4.41
CA GLU A 40 -7.24 -1.72 5.13
C GLU A 40 -6.03 -1.52 6.04
N GLN A 41 -5.63 -2.55 6.79
CA GLN A 41 -4.42 -2.53 7.62
C GLN A 41 -3.19 -2.20 6.76
N ARG A 42 -3.02 -2.87 5.62
CA ARG A 42 -1.92 -2.58 4.69
C ARG A 42 -1.95 -1.14 4.19
N ARG A 43 -3.14 -0.59 3.88
CA ARG A 43 -3.30 0.80 3.47
C ARG A 43 -2.82 1.77 4.55
N LEU A 44 -3.22 1.54 5.80
CA LEU A 44 -2.83 2.38 6.94
C LEU A 44 -1.32 2.28 7.20
N GLN A 45 -0.76 1.07 7.22
CA GLN A 45 0.67 0.84 7.38
C GLN A 45 1.48 1.54 6.29
N ASN A 46 1.09 1.42 5.02
CA ASN A 46 1.76 2.11 3.92
C ASN A 46 1.65 3.64 4.04
N ALA A 47 0.50 4.16 4.48
CA ALA A 47 0.34 5.60 4.71
C ALA A 47 1.25 6.10 5.83
N GLU A 48 1.42 5.32 6.90
CA GLU A 48 2.33 5.63 8.00
C GLU A 48 3.80 5.57 7.58
N ILE A 49 4.18 4.55 6.80
CA ILE A 49 5.53 4.43 6.20
C ILE A 49 5.83 5.66 5.34
N ASN A 50 4.88 6.05 4.48
CA ASN A 50 5.04 7.21 3.62
C ASN A 50 5.23 8.50 4.44
N LYS A 51 4.44 8.71 5.50
CA LYS A 51 4.61 9.86 6.42
C LYS A 51 5.99 9.89 7.07
N LYS A 52 6.53 8.74 7.51
CA LYS A 52 7.88 8.65 8.09
C LYS A 52 8.95 8.99 7.05
N SER A 53 8.84 8.44 5.84
CA SER A 53 9.75 8.72 4.73
C SER A 53 9.76 10.22 4.37
N THR A 54 8.59 10.87 4.27
CA THR A 54 8.50 12.31 3.99
C THR A 54 9.23 13.14 5.05
N LYS A 55 9.10 12.79 6.34
CA LYS A 55 9.83 13.50 7.41
C LYS A 55 11.35 13.42 7.23
N LEU A 56 11.87 12.25 6.85
CA LEU A 56 13.30 12.09 6.56
C LEU A 56 13.74 12.92 5.35
N HIS A 57 12.95 12.92 4.27
CA HIS A 57 13.25 13.75 3.10
C HIS A 57 13.28 15.25 3.43
N LEU A 58 12.39 15.72 4.30
CA LEU A 58 12.41 17.12 4.77
C LEU A 58 13.67 17.44 5.56
N ILE A 59 14.13 16.55 6.43
CA ILE A 59 15.39 16.74 7.17
C ILE A 59 16.58 16.83 6.20
N TRP A 60 16.65 15.93 5.22
CA TRP A 60 17.70 15.97 4.20
C TRP A 60 17.67 17.26 3.35
N LEU A 61 16.47 17.75 3.02
CA LEU A 61 16.30 19.03 2.30
C LEU A 61 16.88 20.18 3.12
N VAL A 62 16.56 20.25 4.42
CA VAL A 62 17.10 21.29 5.32
C VAL A 62 18.62 21.22 5.39
N ILE A 63 19.20 20.03 5.58
CA ILE A 63 20.66 19.85 5.62
C ILE A 63 21.29 20.31 4.30
N PHE A 64 20.72 19.92 3.15
CA PHE A 64 21.19 20.31 1.84
C PHE A 64 21.16 21.84 1.65
N ALA A 65 20.07 22.50 2.06
CA ALA A 65 19.96 23.96 2.00
C ALA A 65 21.01 24.67 2.85
N VAL A 66 21.30 24.16 4.06
CA VAL A 66 22.35 24.71 4.93
C VAL A 66 23.73 24.59 4.29
N ILE A 67 24.04 23.46 3.65
CA ILE A 67 25.31 23.25 2.94
C ILE A 67 25.46 24.26 1.78
N LEU A 68 24.41 24.47 0.99
CA LEU A 68 24.43 25.43 -0.11
C LEU A 68 24.67 26.87 0.38
N LEU A 69 24.02 27.27 1.48
CA LEU A 69 24.23 28.58 2.08
C LEU A 69 25.68 28.76 2.56
N PHE A 70 26.25 27.73 3.19
CA PHE A 70 27.63 27.74 3.66
C PHE A 70 28.65 27.84 2.51
N MET A 71 28.45 27.05 1.45
CA MET A 71 29.28 27.14 0.24
C MET A 71 29.18 28.52 -0.43
N GLY A 72 27.98 29.10 -0.49
CA GLY A 72 27.78 30.44 -1.04
C GLY A 72 28.50 31.53 -0.23
N TRP A 73 28.52 31.42 1.10
CA TRP A 73 29.27 32.32 1.98
C TRP A 73 30.78 32.23 1.81
N TRP A 74 31.32 31.05 1.44
CA TRP A 74 32.76 30.86 1.29
C TRP A 74 33.32 31.39 -0.04
N HIS A 75 32.45 31.57 -1.05
CA HIS A 75 32.85 32.01 -2.39
C HIS A 75 32.78 33.55 -2.56
N ASN A 76 32.13 34.28 -1.65
CA ASN A 76 31.96 35.74 -1.71
C ASN A 76 32.80 36.44 -0.65
#